data_AF-A0A8H6VKC8-F1
#
_entry.id   AF-A0A8H6VKC8-F1
#
_cell.length_a   1.000
_cell.length_b   1.000
_cell.length_c   1.000
_cell.angle_alpha   90.00
_cell.angle_beta   90.00
_cell.angle_gamma   90.00
#
_symmetry.space_group_name_H-M   'P 1'
#
loop_
_entity.id
_entity.type
_entity.pdbx_description
1 polymer ?
#
loop_
_entity_poly.entity_id
_entity_poly.type
_entity_poly.pdbx_seq_one_letter_code
_entity_poly.pdbx_strand_id
1 'polypeptide(L)'
;MARTPSKKLTATLNYYLEPDKGGDAVFYPGTAGDKRRRQAPVRVEVEDMRACREQPALDTQGFQLIEEPSCEKKFDDEERIKSIYHDECAQIVKR
;
A
#
# COMPACT_ATOMS: atom_id res chain seq x y z
N MET A 1 13.30 -17.65 -11.47
CA MET A 1 13.79 -16.48 -10.70
C MET A 1 13.77 -16.83 -9.22
N ALA A 2 14.78 -16.42 -8.46
CA ALA A 2 15.00 -16.92 -7.09
C ALA A 2 13.98 -16.35 -6.10
N ARG A 3 13.36 -17.25 -5.33
CA ARG A 3 12.42 -16.97 -4.23
C ARG A 3 13.16 -16.18 -3.14
N THR A 4 12.93 -14.88 -3.03
CA THR A 4 13.43 -14.09 -1.89
C THR A 4 12.79 -14.65 -0.62
N PRO A 5 13.57 -15.03 0.40
CA PRO A 5 12.98 -15.52 1.65
C PRO A 5 12.13 -14.42 2.27
N SER A 6 10.92 -14.78 2.69
CA SER A 6 10.01 -13.89 3.39
C SER A 6 10.72 -13.32 4.63
N LYS A 7 10.94 -12.01 4.61
CA LYS A 7 11.50 -11.28 5.75
C LYS A 7 10.34 -10.78 6.59
N LYS A 8 10.13 -11.41 7.75
CA LYS A 8 9.20 -10.92 8.76
C LYS A 8 9.91 -9.94 9.68
N LEU A 9 9.25 -8.82 9.98
CA LEU A 9 9.73 -7.87 10.97
C LEU A 9 8.58 -7.46 11.89
N THR A 10 8.90 -7.22 13.15
CA THR A 10 7.94 -6.66 14.09
C THR A 10 8.02 -5.14 14.06
N ALA A 11 6.87 -4.49 13.88
CA ALA A 11 6.76 -3.04 13.86
C ALA A 11 5.64 -2.58 14.81
N THR A 12 5.71 -1.31 15.20
CA THR A 12 4.62 -0.64 15.91
C THR A 12 3.93 0.31 14.95
N LEU A 13 2.66 0.06 14.66
CA LEU A 13 1.83 0.94 13.86
C LEU A 13 1.03 1.87 14.77
N ASN A 14 1.12 3.17 14.49
CA ASN A 14 0.44 4.19 15.28
C ASN A 14 -0.89 4.56 14.60
N TYR A 15 -1.96 3.89 15.02
CA TYR A 15 -3.31 4.24 14.59
C TYR A 15 -3.84 5.43 15.39
N TYR A 16 -4.83 6.15 14.88
CA TYR A 16 -5.54 7.12 15.71
C TYR A 16 -6.37 6.39 16.77
N LEU A 17 -6.36 6.92 17.98
CA LEU A 17 -7.20 6.40 19.05
C LEU A 17 -8.67 6.60 18.67
N GLU A 18 -9.47 5.54 18.82
CA GLU A 18 -10.89 5.56 18.49
C GLU A 18 -11.67 6.44 19.49
N PRO A 19 -12.75 7.12 19.05
CA PRO A 19 -13.51 8.03 19.91
C PRO A 19 -14.07 7.39 21.19
N ASP A 20 -14.49 6.13 21.12
CA ASP A 20 -15.02 5.35 22.25
C ASP A 20 -13.97 5.10 23.35
N LYS A 21 -12.69 5.06 22.96
CA LYS A 21 -11.54 4.92 23.86
C LYS A 21 -10.93 6.26 24.26
N GLY A 22 -11.67 7.35 24.04
CA GLY A 22 -11.23 8.71 24.33
C GLY A 22 -10.37 9.32 23.23
N GLY A 23 -10.51 8.87 21.98
CA GLY A 23 -9.99 9.54 20.80
C GLY A 23 -10.80 10.78 20.40
N ASP A 24 -10.38 11.44 19.31
CA ASP A 24 -11.05 12.65 18.81
C ASP A 24 -12.05 12.27 17.72
N ALA A 25 -13.33 12.59 17.91
CA ALA A 25 -14.41 12.31 16.95
C ALA A 25 -14.45 13.28 15.77
N VAL A 26 -14.04 14.53 16.00
CA VAL A 26 -13.98 15.59 15.00
C VAL A 26 -12.58 16.18 15.02
N PHE A 27 -11.99 16.35 13.85
CA PHE A 27 -10.68 16.98 13.71
C PHE A 27 -10.69 17.93 12.50
N TYR A 28 -9.91 18.99 12.60
CA TYR A 28 -9.75 19.97 11.52
C TYR A 28 -8.30 19.91 11.02
N PRO A 29 -8.08 19.55 9.74
CA PRO A 29 -6.75 19.33 9.21
C PRO A 29 -5.90 20.60 9.28
N GLY A 30 -4.61 20.45 9.55
CA GLY A 30 -3.66 21.57 9.60
C GLY A 30 -3.66 22.37 10.91
N THR A 31 -4.54 22.06 11.85
CA THR A 31 -4.55 22.68 13.18
C THR A 31 -3.54 22.04 14.13
N ALA A 32 -3.24 22.70 15.26
CA ALA A 32 -2.43 22.11 16.31
C ALA A 32 -3.11 20.85 16.93
N GLY A 33 -4.44 20.80 16.92
CA GLY A 33 -5.20 19.64 17.39
C GLY A 33 -4.97 18.40 16.53
N ASP A 34 -4.98 18.56 15.21
CA ASP A 34 -4.72 17.48 14.24
C ASP A 34 -3.33 16.84 14.44
N LYS A 35 -2.30 17.66 14.67
CA LYS A 35 -0.92 17.18 14.92
C LYS A 35 -0.74 16.51 16.28
N ARG A 36 -1.65 16.73 17.22
CA ARG A 36 -1.60 16.21 18.60
C ARG A 36 -2.63 15.11 18.86
N ARG A 37 -3.25 14.57 17.80
CA ARG A 37 -4.21 13.48 17.92
C ARG A 37 -3.60 12.30 18.65
N ARG A 38 -4.32 11.79 19.64
CA ARG A 38 -3.91 10.63 20.42
C ARG A 38 -3.79 9.42 19.50
N GLN A 39 -2.72 8.66 19.69
CA GLN A 39 -2.45 7.45 18.91
C GLN A 39 -2.62 6.20 19.79
N ALA A 40 -3.05 5.12 19.16
CA ALA A 40 -3.07 3.77 19.70
C ALA A 40 -1.96 2.96 19.01
N PRO A 41 -0.77 2.82 19.63
CA PRO A 41 0.31 2.01 19.09
C PRO A 41 -0.06 0.52 19.16
N VAL A 42 -0.04 -0.16 18.01
CA VAL A 42 -0.31 -1.59 17.89
C VAL A 42 0.94 -2.29 17.36
N ARG A 43 1.41 -3.29 18.10
CA ARG A 43 2.55 -4.12 17.69
C ARG A 43 2.07 -5.20 16.73
N VAL A 44 2.60 -5.22 15.52
CA VAL A 44 2.21 -6.14 14.45
C VAL A 44 3.43 -6.79 13.80
N GLU A 45 3.21 -7.94 13.18
CA GLU A 45 4.19 -8.54 12.27
C GLU A 45 3.92 -8.08 10.84
N VAL A 46 4.96 -7.61 10.17
CA VAL A 46 4.93 -7.16 8.78
C VAL A 46 5.76 -8.13 7.95
N GLU A 47 5.21 -8.56 6.83
CA GLU A 47 5.80 -9.53 5.91
C GLU A 47 5.85 -8.95 4.49
N ASP A 48 6.85 -9.37 3.70
CA ASP A 48 6.94 -9.01 2.28
C ASP A 48 5.80 -9.67 1.49
N MET A 49 4.87 -8.84 1.01
CA MET A 49 3.68 -9.29 0.27
C MET A 49 4.02 -10.08 -1.00
N ARG A 50 5.20 -9.89 -1.58
CA ARG A 50 5.66 -10.65 -2.77
C ARG A 50 5.88 -12.13 -2.48
N ALA A 51 6.01 -12.53 -1.21
CA ALA A 51 6.08 -13.93 -0.82
C ALA A 51 4.70 -14.62 -0.78
N CYS A 52 3.61 -13.85 -0.74
CA CYS A 52 2.23 -14.34 -0.60
C CYS A 52 1.36 -14.06 -1.82
N ARG A 53 1.94 -14.03 -3.03
CA ARG A 53 1.26 -13.61 -4.29
C ARG A 53 -0.05 -14.33 -4.61
N GLU A 54 -0.22 -15.57 -4.15
CA GLU A 54 -1.42 -16.37 -4.41
C GLU A 54 -2.62 -16.01 -3.52
N GLN A 55 -2.40 -15.26 -2.43
CA GLN A 55 -3.43 -14.99 -1.43
C GLN A 55 -4.28 -13.74 -1.69
N PRO A 56 -3.73 -12.59 -2.15
CA PRO A 56 -4.55 -11.46 -2.53
C PRO A 56 -5.17 -11.72 -3.90
N ALA A 57 -6.49 -11.90 -3.92
CA ALA A 57 -7.29 -11.97 -5.14
C ALA A 57 -8.26 -10.80 -5.20
N LEU A 58 -8.64 -10.42 -6.43
CA LEU A 58 -9.59 -9.34 -6.68
C LEU A 58 -10.90 -9.56 -5.92
N ASP A 59 -11.40 -10.78 -5.86
CA ASP A 59 -12.68 -11.11 -5.23
C ASP A 59 -12.67 -11.03 -3.69
N THR A 60 -11.50 -11.17 -3.07
CA THR A 60 -11.38 -11.27 -1.61
C THR A 60 -10.79 -10.01 -0.97
N GLN A 61 -9.73 -9.44 -1.54
CA GLN A 61 -9.06 -8.25 -1.00
C GLN A 61 -9.24 -7.01 -1.91
N GLY A 62 -9.86 -7.16 -3.08
CA GLY A 62 -10.03 -6.05 -4.04
C GLY A 62 -8.77 -5.73 -4.85
N PHE A 63 -7.70 -6.51 -4.70
CA PHE A 63 -6.48 -6.38 -5.48
C PHE A 63 -5.80 -7.75 -5.67
N GLN A 64 -5.00 -7.86 -6.72
CA GLN A 64 -4.17 -9.03 -7.00
C GLN A 64 -2.73 -8.61 -7.26
N LEU A 65 -1.78 -9.46 -6.86
CA LEU A 65 -0.39 -9.31 -7.22
C LEU A 65 -0.09 -10.08 -8.51
N ILE A 66 0.45 -9.36 -9.50
CA ILE A 66 0.94 -9.95 -10.75
C ILE A 66 2.43 -9.68 -10.92
N GLU A 67 3.09 -10.51 -11.71
CA GLU A 67 4.47 -10.30 -12.14
C GLU A 67 4.49 -10.00 -13.64
N GLU A 68 4.36 -8.72 -13.98
CA GLU A 68 4.43 -8.24 -15.36
C GLU A 68 5.64 -7.29 -15.49
N PRO A 69 6.61 -7.58 -16.38
CA PRO A 69 7.78 -6.73 -16.53
C PRO A 69 7.41 -5.44 -17.28
N SER A 70 7.46 -4.30 -16.59
CA SER A 70 7.19 -2.97 -17.18
C SER A 70 7.96 -2.72 -18.48
N CYS A 71 7.28 -2.27 -19.53
CA CYS A 71 7.88 -1.91 -20.81
C CYS A 71 8.72 -0.62 -20.69
N GLU A 72 8.22 0.35 -19.91
CA GLU A 72 8.95 1.57 -19.56
C GLU A 72 9.94 1.29 -18.40
N LYS A 73 11.18 1.79 -18.51
CA LYS A 73 12.25 1.53 -17.53
C LYS A 73 12.90 2.78 -16.94
N LYS A 74 12.83 3.94 -17.60
CA LYS A 74 13.56 5.14 -17.15
C LYS A 74 12.68 6.15 -16.43
N PHE A 75 11.37 6.18 -16.74
CA PHE A 75 10.39 7.04 -16.05
C PHE A 75 10.81 8.52 -15.95
N ASP A 76 11.46 9.04 -17.00
CA ASP A 76 12.05 10.39 -17.05
C ASP A 76 11.32 11.34 -18.01
N ASP A 77 10.40 10.81 -18.82
CA ASP A 77 9.69 11.54 -19.87
C ASP A 77 8.19 11.31 -19.72
N GLU A 78 7.45 12.38 -19.45
CA GLU A 78 6.01 12.32 -19.19
C GLU A 78 5.21 11.85 -20.41
N GLU A 79 5.61 12.23 -21.63
CA GLU A 79 4.92 11.79 -22.86
C GLU A 79 5.16 10.31 -23.11
N ARG A 80 6.38 9.83 -22.85
CA ARG A 80 6.70 8.40 -22.97
C ARG A 80 5.98 7.55 -21.92
N ILE A 81 5.88 8.05 -20.69
CA ILE A 81 5.09 7.39 -19.63
C ILE A 81 3.63 7.30 -20.06
N LYS A 82 3.01 8.41 -20.50
CA LYS A 82 1.61 8.47 -20.95
C LYS A 82 1.30 7.53 -22.10
N SER A 83 2.22 7.38 -23.06
CA SER A 83 2.00 6.54 -24.23
C SER A 83 2.30 5.07 -23.98
N ILE A 84 3.37 4.74 -23.26
CA ILE A 84 3.81 3.33 -23.12
C ILE A 84 3.27 2.71 -21.83
N TYR A 85 3.52 3.35 -20.69
CA TYR A 85 3.24 2.76 -19.38
C TYR A 85 1.74 2.73 -19.07
N HIS A 86 0.99 3.78 -19.43
CA HIS A 86 -0.46 3.79 -19.21
C HIS A 86 -1.20 2.79 -20.12
N ASP A 87 -0.75 2.62 -21.36
CA ASP A 87 -1.31 1.63 -22.27
C ASP A 87 -1.04 0.21 -21.78
N GLU A 88 0.16 -0.06 -21.28
CA GLU A 88 0.51 -1.31 -20.59
C GLU A 88 -0.41 -1.57 -19.38
N CYS A 89 -0.61 -0.57 -18.51
CA CYS A 89 -1.51 -0.68 -17.37
C CYS A 89 -2.95 -0.99 -17.81
N ALA A 90 -3.43 -0.35 -18.89
CA ALA A 90 -4.76 -0.62 -19.42
C ALA A 90 -4.92 -2.04 -19.97
N GLN A 91 -3.86 -2.62 -20.54
CA GLN A 91 -3.86 -4.02 -20.99
C GLN A 91 -3.89 -4.99 -19.80
N ILE A 92 -3.13 -4.70 -18.74
CA ILE A 92 -3.11 -5.49 -17.52
C ILE A 92 -4.50 -5.57 -16.87
N VAL A 93 -5.18 -4.43 -16.74
CA VAL A 93 -6.51 -4.37 -16.10
C VAL A 93 -7.59 -5.11 -16.90
N LYS A 94 -7.42 -5.25 -18.22
CA LYS A 94 -8.37 -5.96 -19.10
C LYS A 94 -8.19 -7.48 -19.08
N ARG A 95 -7.12 -7.98 -18.49
CA ARG A 95 -6.73 -9.39 -18.50
C ARG A 95 -7.46 -10.16 -17.41
#